data_AF-A0A496RRA7-F1
#
_entry.id   AF-A0A496RRA7-F1
#
_cell.length_a   1.000
_cell.length_b   1.000
_cell.length_c   1.000
_cell.angle_alpha   90.00
_cell.angle_beta   90.00
_cell.angle_gamma   90.00
#
_symmetry.space_group_name_H-M   'P 1'
#
loop_
_entity.id
_entity.type
_entity.pdbx_description
1 polymer ?
#
loop_
_entity_poly.entity_id
_entity_poly.type
_entity_poly.pdbx_seq_one_letter_code
_entity_poly.pdbx_strand_id
1 'polypeptide(L)'
;MDIKKSINQLLAGSGKNKGRKPNEKYASFDFCYNYFYSFYKGNKFSELANKNNLQMSCLQISFYLSSWGMLRGSSFLLEKSLKNYTELIIAISKMNPTLWEIDVDILRRNRFAKFRRFPVP
;
A
#
# COMPACT_ATOMS: atom_id res chain seq x y z
N MET A 1 -13.48 6.97 24.69
CA MET A 1 -12.35 6.23 24.10
C MET A 1 -11.11 7.10 24.24
N ASP A 2 -10.08 6.65 24.95
CA ASP A 2 -8.84 7.43 25.12
C ASP A 2 -7.92 7.18 23.92
N ILE A 3 -7.86 8.16 23.02
CA ILE A 3 -7.08 8.11 21.79
C ILE A 3 -5.59 7.89 22.09
N LYS A 4 -5.06 8.56 23.13
CA LYS A 4 -3.64 8.47 23.50
C LYS A 4 -3.31 7.06 23.96
N LYS A 5 -4.19 6.45 24.76
CA LYS A 5 -4.06 5.04 25.17
C LYS A 5 -4.09 4.10 23.97
N SER A 6 -5.01 4.30 23.01
CA SER A 6 -5.09 3.48 21.81
C SER A 6 -3.85 3.61 20.91
N ILE A 7 -3.32 4.82 20.73
CA ILE A 7 -2.08 5.05 19.97
C ILE A 7 -0.91 4.36 20.67
N ASN A 8 -0.75 4.56 21.98
CA ASN A 8 0.33 3.94 22.73
C ASN A 8 0.25 2.41 22.67
N GLN A 9 -0.95 1.82 22.69
CA GLN A 9 -1.14 0.39 22.54
C GLN A 9 -0.74 -0.12 21.14
N LEU A 10 -1.05 0.64 20.09
CA LEU A 10 -0.64 0.31 18.71
C LEU A 10 0.89 0.38 18.55
N LEU A 11 1.53 1.40 19.13
CA LEU A 11 2.98 1.59 19.07
C LEU A 11 3.73 0.56 19.92
N ALA A 12 3.25 0.29 21.14
CA ALA A 12 3.90 -0.63 22.07
C ALA A 12 3.74 -2.10 21.65
N GLY A 13 2.75 -2.41 20.80
CA GLY A 13 2.39 -3.75 20.37
C GLY A 13 1.87 -4.62 21.52
N SER A 14 0.93 -5.51 21.23
CA SER A 14 0.31 -6.35 22.27
C SER A 14 0.20 -7.82 21.87
N GLY A 15 0.77 -8.22 20.74
CA GLY A 15 0.48 -9.53 20.15
C GLY A 15 -0.98 -9.63 19.70
N LYS A 16 -1.25 -10.56 18.78
CA LYS A 16 -2.57 -10.74 18.12
C LYS A 16 -3.06 -9.50 17.36
N ASN A 17 -2.40 -9.16 16.25
CA ASN A 17 -2.94 -8.23 15.23
C ASN A 17 -3.28 -6.82 15.75
N LYS A 18 -2.60 -6.32 16.78
CA LYS A 18 -2.93 -5.05 17.46
C LYS A 18 -1.77 -4.04 17.53
N GLY A 19 -0.65 -4.33 16.90
CA GLY A 19 0.54 -3.48 16.97
C GLY A 19 1.33 -3.38 15.68
N ARG A 20 2.31 -2.47 15.70
CA ARG A 20 3.23 -2.14 14.58
C ARG A 20 4.67 -2.56 14.86
N LYS A 21 4.93 -3.49 15.78
CA LYS A 21 6.28 -4.07 15.89
C LYS A 21 6.67 -4.76 14.58
N PRO A 22 7.98 -4.89 14.28
CA PRO A 22 8.44 -5.44 13.00
C PRO A 22 7.86 -6.81 12.63
N ASN A 23 7.51 -7.65 13.61
CA ASN A 23 6.94 -8.97 13.43
C ASN A 23 5.41 -9.03 13.61
N GLU A 24 4.74 -7.88 13.74
CA GLU A 24 3.29 -7.78 13.88
C GLU A 24 2.61 -7.43 12.56
N LYS A 25 1.34 -7.85 12.43
CA LYS A 25 0.51 -7.71 11.24
C LYS A 25 0.58 -6.32 10.59
N TYR A 26 0.47 -5.24 11.36
CA TYR A 26 0.36 -3.89 10.80
C TYR A 26 1.69 -3.33 10.29
N ALA A 27 2.83 -3.93 10.65
CA ALA A 27 4.12 -3.55 10.08
C ALA A 27 4.24 -3.92 8.59
N SER A 28 3.41 -4.86 8.09
CA SER A 28 3.33 -5.17 6.66
C SER A 28 3.04 -3.94 5.78
N PHE A 29 2.25 -2.98 6.29
CA PHE A 29 2.04 -1.70 5.61
C PHE A 29 3.36 -0.95 5.49
N ASP A 30 4.12 -0.85 6.58
CA ASP A 30 5.38 -0.11 6.63
C ASP A 30 6.42 -0.74 5.70
N PHE A 31 6.54 -2.07 5.67
CA PHE A 31 7.42 -2.77 4.73
C PHE A 31 7.02 -2.54 3.27
N CYS A 32 5.74 -2.72 2.95
CA CYS A 32 5.23 -2.52 1.60
C CYS A 32 5.43 -1.05 1.16
N TYR A 33 4.99 -0.09 1.98
CA TYR A 33 5.14 1.33 1.70
C TYR A 33 6.61 1.71 1.52
N ASN A 34 7.50 1.34 2.45
CA ASN A 34 8.92 1.68 2.37
C ASN A 34 9.60 1.08 1.14
N TYR A 35 9.21 -0.13 0.74
CA TYR A 35 9.68 -0.73 -0.50
C TYR A 35 9.35 0.18 -1.70
N PHE A 36 8.08 0.50 -1.95
CA PHE A 36 7.68 1.35 -3.08
C PHE A 36 8.21 2.79 -2.95
N TYR A 37 8.21 3.33 -1.73
CA TYR A 37 8.69 4.68 -1.45
C TYR A 37 10.19 4.83 -1.72
N SER A 38 10.99 3.77 -1.54
CA SER A 38 12.42 3.81 -1.88
C SER A 38 12.67 4.06 -3.38
N PHE A 39 11.82 3.52 -4.26
CA PHE A 39 11.88 3.78 -5.70
C PHE A 39 11.46 5.21 -6.02
N TYR A 40 10.41 5.72 -5.36
CA TYR A 40 9.99 7.11 -5.51
C TYR A 40 11.10 8.08 -5.07
N LYS A 41 11.64 7.92 -3.86
CA LYS A 41 12.74 8.74 -3.33
C LYS A 41 14.00 8.68 -4.18
N GLY A 42 14.28 7.53 -4.79
CA GLY A 42 15.42 7.35 -5.68
C GLY A 42 15.21 7.89 -7.09
N ASN A 43 14.03 8.41 -7.44
CA ASN A 43 13.63 8.73 -8.82
C ASN A 43 13.76 7.54 -9.78
N LYS A 44 13.42 6.34 -9.29
CA LYS A 44 13.55 5.04 -9.97
C LYS A 44 12.22 4.35 -10.15
N PHE A 45 11.13 5.11 -10.28
CA PHE A 45 9.79 4.54 -10.30
C PHE A 45 9.54 3.62 -11.50
N SER A 46 10.14 3.95 -12.64
CA SER A 46 10.16 3.06 -13.82
C SER A 46 10.79 1.70 -13.52
N GLU A 47 11.72 1.62 -12.55
CA GLU A 47 12.41 0.37 -12.21
C GLU A 47 11.55 -0.64 -11.45
N LEU A 48 10.40 -0.22 -10.89
CA LEU A 48 9.48 -1.11 -10.17
C LEU A 48 9.01 -2.31 -10.99
N ALA A 49 8.85 -2.10 -12.30
CA ALA A 49 8.34 -3.11 -13.23
C ALA A 49 9.45 -3.78 -14.05
N ASN A 50 10.72 -3.50 -13.76
CA ASN A 50 11.84 -4.13 -14.46
C ASN A 50 11.96 -5.60 -14.06
N LYS A 51 12.60 -6.41 -14.91
CA LYS A 51 12.79 -7.85 -14.69
C LYS A 51 13.36 -8.19 -13.30
N ASN A 52 14.25 -7.36 -12.77
CA ASN A 52 14.91 -7.59 -11.48
C ASN A 52 14.01 -7.29 -10.26
N ASN A 53 13.02 -6.41 -10.42
CA ASN A 53 12.19 -5.93 -9.30
C ASN A 53 10.75 -6.44 -9.36
N LEU A 54 10.22 -6.74 -10.55
CA LEU A 54 8.81 -7.04 -10.77
C LEU A 54 8.26 -8.12 -9.82
N GLN A 55 8.99 -9.23 -9.64
CA GLN A 55 8.57 -10.29 -8.73
C GLN A 55 8.51 -9.82 -7.28
N MET A 56 9.51 -9.04 -6.83
CA MET A 56 9.55 -8.48 -5.49
C MET A 56 8.44 -7.43 -5.28
N SER A 57 8.20 -6.57 -6.26
CA SER A 57 7.09 -5.61 -6.26
C SER A 57 5.74 -6.32 -6.11
N CYS A 58 5.51 -7.38 -6.89
CA CYS A 58 4.32 -8.21 -6.75
C CYS A 58 4.24 -8.89 -5.38
N LEU A 59 5.36 -9.36 -4.83
CA LEU A 59 5.39 -10.01 -3.52
C LEU A 59 5.03 -9.05 -2.38
N GLN A 60 5.59 -7.84 -2.38
CA GLN A 60 5.33 -6.82 -1.36
C GLN A 60 3.85 -6.44 -1.31
N ILE A 61 3.25 -6.16 -2.48
CA ILE A 61 1.81 -5.84 -2.54
C ILE A 61 0.96 -7.06 -2.14
N SER A 62 1.29 -8.26 -2.63
CA SER A 62 0.56 -9.49 -2.29
C SER A 62 0.55 -9.74 -0.79
N PHE A 63 1.71 -9.61 -0.15
CA PHE A 63 1.86 -9.86 1.29
C PHE A 63 1.10 -8.82 2.11
N TYR A 64 1.16 -7.54 1.73
CA TYR A 64 0.35 -6.50 2.35
C TYR A 64 -1.15 -6.82 2.26
N LEU A 65 -1.67 -7.11 1.07
CA LEU A 65 -3.08 -7.46 0.86
C LEU A 65 -3.49 -8.72 1.66
N SER A 66 -2.60 -9.70 1.72
CA SER A 66 -2.79 -10.93 2.49
C SER A 66 -2.92 -10.64 3.98
N SER A 67 -2.00 -9.83 4.51
CA SER A 67 -2.04 -9.42 5.91
C SER A 67 -3.33 -8.64 6.21
N TRP A 68 -3.83 -7.81 5.30
CA TRP A 68 -5.11 -7.11 5.48
C TRP A 68 -6.33 -8.01 5.39
N GLY A 69 -6.15 -9.28 5.04
CA GLY A 69 -7.22 -10.27 4.96
C GLY A 69 -7.94 -10.25 3.61
N MET A 70 -7.32 -9.72 2.55
CA MET A 70 -7.90 -9.75 1.20
C MET A 70 -7.75 -11.13 0.53
N LEU A 71 -6.83 -11.97 1.02
CA LEU A 71 -6.64 -13.36 0.58
C LEU A 71 -7.20 -14.37 1.61
N ARG A 72 -8.33 -14.05 2.25
CA ARG A 72 -9.01 -14.98 3.18
C ARG A 72 -10.35 -15.44 2.62
N GLY A 73 -10.78 -16.65 3.00
CA GLY A 73 -12.06 -17.22 2.56
C GLY A 73 -12.12 -17.40 1.04
N SER A 74 -13.32 -17.38 0.46
CA SER A 74 -13.55 -17.51 -0.99
C SER A 74 -13.34 -16.19 -1.76
N SER A 75 -12.34 -15.40 -1.37
CA SER A 75 -11.99 -14.17 -2.09
C SER A 75 -11.43 -14.53 -3.48
N PHE A 76 -11.89 -13.86 -4.53
CA PHE A 76 -11.35 -13.99 -5.89
C PHE A 76 -9.81 -13.88 -5.94
N LEU A 77 -9.20 -13.09 -5.03
CA LEU A 77 -7.74 -12.94 -4.96
C LEU A 77 -7.01 -14.18 -4.45
N LEU A 78 -7.68 -15.06 -3.69
CA LEU A 78 -7.08 -16.30 -3.19
C LEU A 78 -6.76 -17.28 -4.34
N GLU A 79 -7.53 -17.22 -5.42
CA GLU A 79 -7.33 -18.05 -6.62
C GLU A 79 -6.25 -17.51 -7.56
N LYS A 80 -5.61 -16.39 -7.20
CA LYS A 80 -4.65 -15.70 -8.06
C LYS A 80 -3.22 -15.91 -7.56
N SER A 81 -2.33 -16.24 -8.51
CA SER A 81 -0.89 -16.23 -8.25
C SER A 81 -0.35 -14.81 -8.20
N LEU A 82 0.88 -14.64 -7.69
CA LEU A 82 1.58 -13.35 -7.66
C LEU A 82 1.67 -12.67 -9.03
N LYS A 83 1.61 -13.43 -10.14
CA LYS A 83 1.61 -12.87 -11.50
C LYS A 83 0.40 -11.96 -11.78
N ASN A 84 -0.72 -12.16 -11.07
CA ASN A 84 -1.92 -11.34 -11.21
C ASN A 84 -1.69 -9.86 -10.90
N TYR A 85 -0.64 -9.53 -10.13
CA TYR A 85 -0.29 -8.15 -9.80
C TYR A 85 0.63 -7.48 -10.83
N THR A 86 1.07 -8.18 -11.87
CA THR A 86 2.04 -7.66 -12.87
C THR A 86 1.55 -6.38 -13.52
N GLU A 87 0.34 -6.39 -14.07
CA GLU A 87 -0.25 -5.20 -14.72
C GLU A 87 -0.46 -4.05 -13.73
N LEU A 88 -0.77 -4.35 -12.47
CA LEU A 88 -0.86 -3.35 -11.42
C LEU A 88 0.51 -2.70 -11.17
N ILE A 89 1.59 -3.47 -11.06
CA ILE A 89 2.95 -2.94 -10.87
C ILE A 89 3.38 -2.11 -12.09
N ILE A 90 3.06 -2.54 -13.31
CA ILE A 90 3.32 -1.78 -14.54
C ILE A 90 2.53 -0.47 -14.56
N ALA A 91 1.27 -0.49 -14.13
CA ALA A 91 0.46 0.71 -14.04
C ALA A 91 1.07 1.69 -13.02
N ILE A 92 1.43 1.19 -11.82
CA ILE A 92 2.08 1.97 -10.78
C ILE A 92 3.38 2.57 -11.32
N SER A 93 4.27 1.80 -11.94
CA SER A 93 5.57 2.33 -12.42
C SER A 93 5.47 3.46 -13.46
N LYS A 94 4.31 3.61 -14.10
CA LYS A 94 4.00 4.66 -15.08
C LYS A 94 3.21 5.84 -14.50
N MET A 95 2.79 5.77 -13.23
CA MET A 95 2.03 6.85 -12.59
C MET A 95 2.87 8.12 -12.43
N ASN A 96 2.20 9.27 -12.44
CA ASN A 96 2.83 10.55 -12.17
C ASN A 96 3.41 10.55 -10.74
N PRO A 97 4.73 10.76 -10.55
CA PRO A 97 5.36 10.77 -9.23
C PRO A 97 4.74 11.75 -8.22
N THR A 98 4.13 12.84 -8.70
CA THR A 98 3.43 13.82 -7.84
C THR A 98 2.29 13.21 -7.02
N LEU A 99 1.77 12.03 -7.40
CA LEU A 99 0.78 11.31 -6.59
C LEU A 99 1.32 10.88 -5.21
N TRP A 100 2.64 10.70 -5.06
CA TRP A 100 3.29 10.41 -3.78
C TRP A 100 3.43 11.62 -2.87
N GLU A 101 3.26 12.82 -3.41
CA GLU A 101 3.35 14.09 -2.69
C GLU A 101 1.99 14.53 -2.14
N ILE A 102 0.93 13.77 -2.46
CA ILE A 102 -0.42 14.03 -1.97
C ILE A 102 -0.46 13.75 -0.46
N ASP A 103 -0.48 14.84 0.31
CA ASP A 103 -0.71 14.80 1.74
C ASP A 103 -2.21 14.99 2.06
N VAL A 104 -2.66 14.44 3.19
CA VAL A 104 -4.02 14.56 3.73
C VAL A 104 -4.42 16.04 3.87
N ASP A 105 -3.49 16.91 4.25
CA ASP A 105 -3.73 18.34 4.36
C ASP A 105 -3.95 19.02 2.99
N ILE A 106 -3.24 18.58 1.95
CA ILE A 106 -3.42 19.05 0.57
C ILE A 106 -4.80 18.61 0.06
N LEU A 107 -5.19 17.36 0.34
CA LEU A 107 -6.53 16.86 0.02
C LEU A 107 -7.64 17.60 0.78
N ARG A 108 -7.40 18.03 2.03
CA ARG A 108 -8.37 18.83 2.79
C ARG A 108 -8.58 20.22 2.18
N ARG A 109 -7.52 20.87 1.68
CA ARG A 109 -7.60 22.18 1.02
C ARG A 109 -8.24 22.12 -0.37
N ASN A 110 -8.06 21.03 -1.12
CA ASN A 110 -8.57 20.88 -2.49
C ASN A 110 -9.95 20.21 -2.62
N ARG A 111 -10.61 19.85 -1.50
CA ARG A 111 -11.79 18.97 -1.48
C ARG A 111 -13.14 19.57 -1.89
N PHE A 112 -13.21 20.83 -2.36
CA PHE A 112 -14.45 21.38 -2.92
C PHE A 112 -14.42 21.73 -4.41
N ALA A 113 -13.26 21.66 -5.09
CA ALA A 113 -13.17 22.17 -6.46
C ALA A 113 -13.21 21.12 -7.58
N LYS A 114 -12.90 19.83 -7.35
CA LYS A 114 -12.63 18.94 -8.50
C LYS A 114 -13.01 17.46 -8.46
N PHE A 115 -13.69 16.97 -7.43
CA PHE A 115 -14.38 15.66 -7.52
C PHE A 115 -15.72 15.81 -8.26
N ARG A 116 -15.72 16.40 -9.47
CA ARG A 116 -16.84 16.35 -10.40
C ARG A 116 -16.53 15.34 -11.50
N ARG A 117 -17.31 14.25 -11.45
CA ARG A 117 -17.73 13.36 -12.56
C ARG A 117 -16.60 12.63 -13.32
N PHE A 118 -16.42 11.37 -12.97
CA PHE A 118 -16.22 10.35 -14.01
C PHE A 118 -17.62 9.85 -14.41
N PRO A 119 -18.02 9.93 -15.70
CA PRO A 119 -19.19 9.23 -16.17
C PRO A 119 -18.85 7.72 -16.19
N VAL A 120 -19.73 6.91 -15.60
CA VAL A 120 -19.72 5.46 -15.78
C VAL A 120 -20.52 5.14 -17.04
N PRO A 121 -20.11 4.14 -17.86
CA PRO A 121 -20.86 3.70 -19.05
C PRO A 121 -22.27 3.23 -18.72
#